data_AF-A0AA94XRU9-F1
#
_entry.id   AF-A0AA94XRU9-F1
#
_cell.length_a   1.000
_cell.length_b   1.000
_cell.length_c   1.000
_cell.angle_alpha   90.00
_cell.angle_beta   90.00
_cell.angle_gamma   90.00
#
_symmetry.space_group_name_H-M   'P 1'
#
loop_
_entity.id
_entity.type
_entity.pdbx_description
1 polymer ?
#
loop_
_entity_poly.entity_id
_entity_poly.type
_entity_poly.pdbx_seq_one_letter_code
_entity_poly.pdbx_strand_id
1 'polypeptide(L)'
;MISGYAVAGLLLMNNWAVVAASHRPLDEAVSAMDVAKQDYSPLGGVAFAALGLLLASAWAWTALSKRFSTDPWIASALFSLILVLGAPAYFFASFANMNSVGDTFADWDAEAAAALELPLYLLSIGAMVLLFMLLAMPLFRAIIRGCSRSRRASS
;
A
#
# COMPACT_ATOMS: atom_id res chain seq x y z
N MET A 1 0.29 -7.02 -11.62
CA MET A 1 0.04 -5.76 -10.90
C MET A 1 0.63 -5.74 -9.49
N ILE A 2 0.35 -6.70 -8.60
CA ILE A 2 0.86 -6.68 -7.20
C ILE A 2 2.40 -6.63 -7.14
N SER A 3 3.10 -7.43 -7.97
CA SER A 3 4.57 -7.38 -8.05
C SER A 3 5.09 -6.03 -8.56
N GLY A 4 4.38 -5.39 -9.49
CA GLY A 4 4.73 -4.05 -9.98
C GLY A 4 4.53 -2.98 -8.89
N TYR A 5 3.49 -3.11 -8.08
CA TYR A 5 3.26 -2.26 -6.91
C TYR A 5 4.33 -2.45 -5.84
N ALA A 6 4.78 -3.68 -5.61
CA ALA A 6 5.87 -4.00 -4.69
C ALA A 6 7.21 -3.40 -5.13
N VAL A 7 7.54 -3.49 -6.43
CA VAL A 7 8.75 -2.88 -7.01
C VAL A 7 8.66 -1.35 -7.02
N ALA A 8 7.51 -0.78 -7.34
CA ALA A 8 7.30 0.65 -7.27
C ALA A 8 7.44 1.18 -5.84
N GLY A 9 6.90 0.47 -4.84
CA GLY A 9 7.07 0.80 -3.43
C GLY A 9 8.53 0.74 -2.98
N LEU A 10 9.29 -0.28 -3.41
CA LEU A 10 10.73 -0.37 -3.16
C LEU A 10 11.48 0.85 -3.68
N LEU A 11 11.22 1.24 -4.93
CA LEU A 11 11.88 2.37 -5.58
C LEU A 11 11.49 3.70 -4.95
N LEU A 12 10.21 3.87 -4.60
CA LEU A 12 9.75 5.08 -3.91
C LEU A 12 10.40 5.22 -2.53
N MET A 13 10.35 4.18 -1.70
CA MET A 13 10.81 4.23 -0.30
C MET A 13 12.32 4.39 -0.18
N ASN A 14 13.09 3.76 -1.06
CA ASN A 14 14.54 3.73 -0.95
C ASN A 14 15.23 4.79 -1.82
N ASN A 15 14.60 5.27 -2.89
CA ASN A 15 15.25 6.15 -3.86
C ASN A 15 14.44 7.43 -4.11
N TRP A 16 13.28 7.32 -4.73
CA TRP A 16 12.60 8.51 -5.29
C TRP A 16 12.16 9.51 -4.23
N ALA A 17 11.72 9.06 -3.05
CA ALA A 17 11.37 9.97 -1.96
C ALA A 17 12.61 10.71 -1.41
N VAL A 18 13.73 10.02 -1.27
CA VAL A 18 15.00 10.62 -0.80
C VAL A 18 15.55 11.61 -1.82
N VAL A 19 15.53 11.27 -3.11
CA VAL A 19 15.96 12.16 -4.19
C VAL A 19 15.05 13.38 -4.30
N ALA A 20 13.73 13.18 -4.21
CA ALA A 20 12.77 14.28 -4.26
C ALA A 20 12.93 15.23 -3.06
N ALA A 21 13.15 14.70 -1.86
CA ALA A 21 13.25 15.51 -0.64
C ALA A 21 14.62 16.17 -0.44
N SER A 22 15.71 15.53 -0.90
CA SER A 22 17.08 16.08 -0.82
C SER A 22 17.46 16.97 -2.00
N HIS A 23 16.67 16.95 -3.08
CA HIS A 23 16.97 17.57 -4.37
C HIS A 23 18.35 17.17 -4.94
N ARG A 24 18.87 16.00 -4.56
CA ARG A 24 20.18 15.49 -4.96
C ARG A 24 20.07 14.07 -5.50
N PRO A 25 21.04 13.63 -6.32
CA PRO A 25 21.21 12.22 -6.64
C PRO A 25 21.31 11.35 -5.39
N LEU A 26 20.80 10.12 -5.46
CA LEU A 26 20.72 9.22 -4.30
C LEU A 26 22.08 8.91 -3.69
N ASP A 27 23.10 8.69 -4.53
CA ASP A 27 24.48 8.41 -4.12
C ASP A 27 25.11 9.58 -3.36
N GLU A 28 24.89 10.81 -3.83
CA GLU A 28 25.33 12.02 -3.13
C GLU A 28 24.60 12.21 -1.79
N ALA A 29 23.28 11.94 -1.76
CA ALA A 29 22.48 12.06 -0.55
C ALA A 29 22.91 11.03 0.51
N VAL A 30 23.06 9.76 0.13
CA VAL A 30 23.49 8.69 1.03
C VAL A 30 24.93 8.93 1.52
N SER A 31 25.84 9.36 0.64
CA SER A 31 27.21 9.69 1.05
C SER A 31 27.25 10.85 2.04
N ALA A 32 26.40 11.86 1.88
CA ALA A 32 26.32 12.98 2.82
C ALA A 32 25.72 12.56 4.18
N MET A 33 24.72 11.67 4.18
CA MET A 33 24.16 11.09 5.41
C MET A 33 25.22 10.27 6.17
N ASP A 34 26.01 9.46 5.47
CA ASP A 34 27.08 8.66 6.09
C ASP A 34 28.15 9.55 6.76
N VAL A 35 28.55 10.64 6.08
CA VAL A 35 29.45 11.66 6.66
C VAL A 35 28.82 12.34 7.88
N ALA A 36 27.51 12.55 7.88
CA ALA A 36 26.75 13.11 8.99
C ALA A 36 26.43 12.10 10.11
N LYS A 37 26.88 10.84 9.99
CA LYS A 37 26.59 9.72 10.90
C LYS A 37 25.08 9.45 11.06
N GLN A 38 24.36 9.65 9.97
CA GLN A 38 22.91 9.46 9.86
C GLN A 38 22.66 8.15 9.09
N ASP A 39 21.94 7.23 9.72
CA ASP A 39 21.74 5.89 9.18
C ASP A 39 20.69 5.91 8.05
N TYR A 40 21.14 5.65 6.83
CA TYR A 40 20.25 5.31 5.71
C TYR A 40 20.01 3.80 5.67
N SER A 41 18.74 3.38 5.62
CA SER A 41 18.40 1.95 5.60
C SER A 41 17.46 1.59 4.43
N PRO A 42 17.91 0.77 3.47
CA PRO A 42 17.03 0.26 2.40
C PRO A 42 16.08 -0.85 2.89
N LEU A 43 16.18 -1.24 4.17
CA LEU A 43 15.54 -2.42 4.75
C LEU A 43 14.02 -2.30 4.74
N GLY A 44 13.48 -1.09 4.93
CA GLY A 44 12.04 -0.80 4.82
C GLY A 44 11.48 -1.13 3.43
N GLY A 45 12.08 -0.61 2.37
CA GLY A 45 11.67 -0.90 1.00
C GLY A 45 11.87 -2.37 0.62
N VAL A 46 12.96 -3.01 1.06
CA VAL A 46 13.24 -4.43 0.79
C VAL A 46 12.23 -5.34 1.47
N ALA A 47 11.91 -5.08 2.75
CA ALA A 47 10.89 -5.82 3.47
C ALA A 47 9.51 -5.65 2.82
N PHE A 48 9.17 -4.44 2.39
CA PHE A 48 7.94 -4.15 1.66
C PHE A 48 7.85 -4.95 0.34
N ALA A 49 8.92 -4.96 -0.44
CA ALA A 49 8.99 -5.73 -1.68
C ALA A 49 8.85 -7.24 -1.43
N ALA A 50 9.56 -7.77 -0.43
CA ALA A 50 9.50 -9.19 -0.08
C ALA A 50 8.09 -9.60 0.35
N LEU A 51 7.44 -8.81 1.21
CA LEU A 51 6.05 -9.05 1.61
C LEU A 51 5.09 -8.93 0.43
N GLY A 52 5.27 -7.94 -0.45
CA GLY A 52 4.46 -7.77 -1.65
C GLY A 52 4.60 -8.94 -2.63
N LEU A 53 5.80 -9.49 -2.80
CA LEU A 53 6.04 -10.68 -3.64
C LEU A 53 5.46 -11.96 -3.03
N LEU A 54 5.57 -12.14 -1.72
CA LEU A 54 4.92 -13.24 -1.00
C LEU A 54 3.40 -13.17 -1.16
N LEU A 55 2.83 -11.98 -1.04
CA LEU A 55 1.40 -11.73 -1.18
C LEU A 55 0.91 -11.94 -2.62
N ALA A 56 1.70 -11.50 -3.61
CA ALA A 56 1.44 -11.78 -5.03
C ALA A 56 1.45 -13.29 -5.30
N SER A 57 2.39 -14.02 -4.70
CA SER A 57 2.52 -15.48 -4.83
C SER A 57 1.35 -16.21 -4.18
N ALA A 58 0.95 -15.79 -2.98
CA ALA A 58 -0.21 -16.33 -2.28
C ALA A 58 -1.51 -16.08 -3.07
N TRP A 59 -1.68 -14.87 -3.63
CA TRP A 59 -2.84 -14.54 -4.46
C TRP A 59 -2.85 -15.32 -5.78
N ALA A 60 -1.71 -15.45 -6.45
CA ALA A 60 -1.61 -16.25 -7.67
C ALA A 60 -1.95 -17.72 -7.38
N TRP A 61 -1.47 -18.26 -6.26
CA TRP A 61 -1.78 -19.62 -5.83
C TRP A 61 -3.27 -19.82 -5.57
N THR A 62 -3.93 -18.91 -4.85
CA THR A 62 -5.37 -19.02 -4.58
C THR A 62 -6.23 -18.82 -5.82
N ALA A 63 -5.85 -17.89 -6.71
CA ALA A 63 -6.57 -17.62 -7.95
C ALA A 63 -6.43 -18.76 -8.99
N LEU A 64 -5.28 -19.43 -9.06
CA LEU A 64 -5.01 -20.50 -10.03
C LEU A 64 -5.39 -21.89 -9.52
N SER A 65 -5.56 -22.05 -8.20
CA SER A 65 -5.88 -23.35 -7.61
C SER A 65 -7.32 -23.72 -7.84
N LYS A 66 -7.55 -24.78 -8.63
CA LYS A 66 -8.88 -25.41 -8.83
C LYS A 66 -9.53 -25.89 -7.52
N ARG A 67 -8.75 -26.01 -6.44
CA ARG A 67 -9.22 -26.40 -5.11
C ARG A 67 -9.96 -25.26 -4.40
N PHE A 68 -9.69 -24.01 -4.80
CA PHE A 68 -10.32 -22.82 -4.26
C PHE A 68 -11.06 -22.13 -5.41
N SER A 69 -12.25 -22.65 -5.75
CA SER A 69 -13.19 -21.94 -6.63
C SER A 69 -13.67 -20.69 -5.90
N THR A 70 -12.88 -19.63 -6.00
CA THR A 70 -13.09 -18.41 -5.23
C THR A 70 -14.08 -17.55 -5.98
N ASP A 71 -15.18 -17.17 -5.34
CA ASP A 71 -16.16 -16.23 -5.90
C ASP A 71 -15.42 -14.96 -6.35
N PRO A 72 -15.66 -14.43 -7.57
CA PRO A 72 -15.08 -13.18 -8.06
C PRO A 72 -15.14 -12.02 -7.05
N TRP A 73 -16.16 -12.02 -6.19
CA TRP A 73 -16.30 -11.05 -5.12
C TRP A 73 -15.21 -11.13 -4.06
N ILE A 74 -14.85 -12.34 -3.64
CA ILE A 74 -13.82 -12.60 -2.62
C ILE A 74 -12.44 -12.26 -3.20
N ALA A 75 -12.19 -12.62 -4.46
CA ALA A 75 -10.95 -12.24 -5.15
C ALA A 75 -10.77 -10.72 -5.22
N SER A 76 -11.87 -10.00 -5.48
CA SER A 76 -11.88 -8.53 -5.52
C SER A 76 -11.68 -7.91 -4.13
N ALA A 77 -12.31 -8.47 -3.10
CA ALA A 77 -12.15 -7.99 -1.72
C ALA A 77 -10.72 -8.20 -1.21
N LEU A 78 -10.12 -9.37 -1.48
CA LEU A 78 -8.72 -9.65 -1.16
C LEU A 78 -7.78 -8.67 -1.86
N PHE A 79 -8.04 -8.39 -3.14
CA PHE A 79 -7.25 -7.41 -3.89
C PHE A 79 -7.35 -6.00 -3.30
N SER A 80 -8.56 -5.55 -2.97
CA SER A 80 -8.75 -4.25 -2.31
C SER A 80 -8.05 -4.20 -0.95
N LEU A 81 -8.06 -5.29 -0.18
CA LEU A 81 -7.34 -5.38 1.10
C LEU A 81 -5.83 -5.18 0.93
N ILE A 82 -5.25 -5.78 -0.11
CA ILE A 82 -3.82 -5.62 -0.44
C ILE A 82 -3.48 -4.14 -0.70
N LEU A 83 -4.31 -3.45 -1.47
CA LEU A 83 -4.10 -2.03 -1.78
C LEU A 83 -4.31 -1.12 -0.55
N VAL A 84 -5.27 -1.43 0.31
CA VAL A 84 -5.53 -0.67 1.55
C VAL A 84 -4.37 -0.78 2.53
N LEU A 85 -3.84 -1.99 2.70
CA LEU A 85 -2.74 -2.26 3.64
C LEU A 85 -1.37 -1.83 3.11
N GLY A 86 -1.23 -1.63 1.79
CA GLY A 86 0.01 -1.16 1.17
C GLY A 86 0.43 0.25 1.59
N ALA A 87 -0.50 1.21 1.69
CA ALA A 87 -0.17 2.60 2.03
C ALA A 87 0.26 2.84 3.49
N PRO A 88 -0.30 2.16 4.52
CA PRO A 88 0.23 2.24 5.89
C PRO A 88 1.63 1.64 6.02
N ALA A 89 1.90 0.49 5.37
CA ALA A 89 3.23 -0.11 5.35
C ALA A 89 4.24 0.79 4.63
N TYR A 90 3.78 1.54 3.62
CA TYR A 90 4.53 2.60 3.00
C TYR A 90 4.91 3.71 3.99
N PHE A 91 3.93 4.28 4.69
CA PHE A 91 4.14 5.35 5.67
C PHE A 91 5.13 4.95 6.77
N PHE A 92 5.03 3.74 7.34
CA PHE A 92 5.97 3.31 8.38
C PHE A 92 7.41 3.13 7.89
N ALA A 93 7.60 2.68 6.64
CA ALA A 93 8.92 2.45 6.08
C ALA A 93 9.61 3.74 5.62
N SER A 94 8.87 4.71 5.11
CA SER A 94 9.42 5.98 4.64
C SER A 94 9.84 6.92 5.77
N PHE A 95 9.16 6.89 6.94
CA PHE A 95 9.47 7.80 8.06
C PHE A 95 10.89 7.68 8.63
N ALA A 96 11.46 6.47 8.68
CA ALA A 96 12.82 6.30 9.21
C ALA A 96 13.87 7.00 8.35
N ASN A 97 13.81 6.80 7.03
CA ASN A 97 14.73 7.44 6.09
C ASN A 97 14.43 8.94 5.93
N MET A 98 13.15 9.34 5.92
CA MET A 98 12.75 10.74 5.78
C MET A 98 13.15 11.60 6.98
N ASN A 99 12.99 11.09 8.21
CA ASN A 99 13.41 11.83 9.40
C ASN A 99 14.94 12.04 9.45
N SER A 100 15.72 11.02 9.07
CA SER A 100 17.18 11.09 9.06
C SER A 100 17.73 12.10 8.05
N VAL A 101 17.13 12.17 6.86
CA VAL A 101 17.52 13.15 5.82
C VAL A 101 17.06 14.57 6.21
N GLY A 102 15.89 14.73 6.82
CA GLY A 102 15.40 16.04 7.32
C GLY A 102 16.28 16.64 8.43
N ASP A 103 16.88 15.80 9.28
CA ASP A 103 17.87 16.24 10.26
C ASP A 103 19.22 16.62 9.62
N THR A 104 19.53 16.05 8.45
CA THR A 104 20.81 16.25 7.73
C THR A 104 20.76 17.46 6.80
N PHE A 105 19.63 17.73 6.15
CA PHE A 105 19.45 18.81 5.18
C PHE A 105 18.34 19.76 5.63
N ALA A 106 18.67 21.03 5.79
CA ALA A 106 17.74 22.06 6.28
C ALA A 106 16.65 22.45 5.26
N ASP A 107 16.84 22.17 3.96
CA ASP A 107 15.92 22.54 2.87
C ASP A 107 14.89 21.43 2.53
N TRP A 108 14.53 20.60 3.51
CA TRP A 108 13.65 19.46 3.31
C TRP A 108 12.28 19.88 2.74
N ASP A 109 12.02 19.54 1.47
CA ASP A 109 10.73 19.73 0.84
C ASP A 109 9.83 18.50 1.09
N ALA A 110 9.19 18.51 2.27
CA ALA A 110 8.20 17.50 2.64
C ALA A 110 7.02 17.47 1.66
N GLU A 111 6.74 18.58 0.98
CA GLU A 111 5.66 18.70 0.01
C GLU A 111 6.01 17.98 -1.29
N ALA A 112 7.24 18.10 -1.78
CA ALA A 112 7.74 17.37 -2.95
C ALA A 112 7.75 15.85 -2.72
N ALA A 113 8.18 15.41 -1.53
CA ALA A 113 8.12 14.01 -1.15
C ALA A 113 6.66 13.53 -1.09
N ALA A 114 5.79 14.23 -0.34
CA ALA A 114 4.37 13.92 -0.20
C ALA A 114 3.62 13.91 -1.55
N ALA A 115 3.97 14.79 -2.49
CA ALA A 115 3.39 14.83 -3.82
C ALA A 115 3.66 13.56 -4.62
N LEU A 116 4.80 12.90 -4.41
CA LEU A 116 5.14 11.61 -5.00
C LEU A 116 4.31 10.46 -4.40
N GLU A 117 3.96 10.56 -3.13
CA GLU A 117 3.21 9.54 -2.39
C GLU A 117 1.68 9.69 -2.54
N LEU A 118 1.22 10.92 -2.80
CA LEU A 118 -0.20 11.28 -2.88
C LEU A 118 -1.02 10.36 -3.80
N PRO A 119 -0.57 10.00 -5.02
CA PRO A 119 -1.32 9.09 -5.89
C PRO A 119 -1.54 7.72 -5.26
N LEU A 120 -0.56 7.22 -4.50
CA LEU A 120 -0.66 5.95 -3.77
C LEU A 120 -1.68 6.04 -2.63
N TYR A 121 -1.68 7.13 -1.86
CA TYR A 121 -2.70 7.35 -0.84
C TYR A 121 -4.11 7.39 -1.42
N LEU A 122 -4.31 8.11 -2.52
CA LEU A 122 -5.61 8.18 -3.19
C LEU A 122 -6.06 6.81 -3.70
N LEU A 123 -5.14 6.01 -4.24
CA LEU A 123 -5.42 4.64 -4.66
C LEU A 123 -5.82 3.75 -3.48
N SER A 124 -5.12 3.84 -2.34
CA SER A 124 -5.45 3.06 -1.14
C SER A 124 -6.76 3.49 -0.50
N ILE A 125 -7.08 4.79 -0.49
CA ILE A 125 -8.39 5.30 -0.04
C ILE A 125 -9.51 4.80 -0.96
N GLY A 126 -9.31 4.88 -2.28
CA GLY A 126 -10.26 4.34 -3.25
C GLY A 126 -10.48 2.83 -3.08
N ALA A 127 -9.41 2.07 -2.86
CA ALA A 127 -9.47 0.66 -2.55
C ALA A 127 -10.19 0.38 -1.22
N MET A 128 -10.04 1.26 -0.23
CA MET A 128 -10.73 1.16 1.06
C MET A 128 -12.23 1.33 0.90
N VAL A 129 -12.65 2.39 0.18
CA VAL A 129 -14.07 2.62 -0.13
C VAL A 129 -14.64 1.43 -0.90
N LEU A 130 -13.92 0.93 -1.90
CA LEU A 130 -14.32 -0.25 -2.65
C LEU A 130 -14.45 -1.47 -1.73
N LEU A 131 -13.44 -1.76 -0.90
CA LEU A 131 -13.49 -2.86 0.07
C LEU A 131 -14.72 -2.75 0.98
N PHE A 132 -15.02 -1.56 1.53
CA PHE A 132 -16.20 -1.35 2.35
C PHE A 132 -17.49 -1.60 1.57
N MET A 133 -17.61 -1.12 0.33
CA MET A 133 -18.76 -1.43 -0.53
C MET A 133 -18.87 -2.94 -0.77
N LEU A 134 -17.73 -3.61 -0.99
CA LEU A 134 -17.67 -5.04 -1.23
C LEU A 134 -18.13 -5.85 0.00
N LEU A 135 -17.73 -5.43 1.20
CA LEU A 135 -18.09 -6.12 2.46
C LEU A 135 -19.49 -5.74 2.98
N ALA A 136 -19.96 -4.52 2.73
CA ALA A 136 -21.26 -4.04 3.20
C ALA A 136 -22.43 -4.46 2.31
N MET A 137 -22.25 -4.61 1.00
CA MET A 137 -23.33 -5.01 0.08
C MET A 137 -23.97 -6.39 0.41
N PRO A 138 -23.23 -7.43 0.79
CA PRO A 138 -23.81 -8.71 1.22
C PRO A 138 -24.70 -8.55 2.45
N LEU A 139 -24.27 -7.73 3.42
CA LEU A 139 -25.02 -7.44 4.64
C LEU A 139 -26.31 -6.68 4.30
N PHE A 140 -26.22 -5.63 3.47
CA PHE A 140 -27.38 -4.86 3.00
C PHE A 140 -28.38 -5.73 2.22
N ARG A 141 -27.90 -6.60 1.34
CA ARG A 141 -28.73 -7.55 0.59
C ARG A 141 -29.40 -8.56 1.52
N ALA A 142 -28.72 -9.04 2.56
CA ALA A 142 -29.29 -9.96 3.54
C ALA A 142 -30.43 -9.29 4.35
N ILE A 143 -30.24 -8.04 4.76
CA ILE A 143 -31.26 -7.24 5.47
C ILE A 143 -32.51 -7.03 4.60
N ILE A 144 -32.33 -6.62 3.34
CA ILE A 144 -33.44 -6.39 2.40
C ILE A 144 -34.20 -7.70 2.10
N ARG A 145 -33.48 -8.81 1.90
CA ARG A 145 -34.09 -10.14 1.67
C ARG A 145 -34.80 -10.69 2.91
N GLY A 146 -34.29 -10.42 4.12
CA GLY A 146 -34.97 -10.77 5.37
C GLY A 146 -36.29 -10.02 5.54
N CYS A 147 -36.31 -8.74 5.17
CA CYS A 147 -37.50 -7.89 5.24
C CYS A 147 -38.60 -8.32 4.24
N SER A 148 -38.22 -8.76 3.04
CA SER A 148 -39.19 -9.23 2.02
C SER A 148 -39.79 -10.60 2.32
N ARG A 149 -39.06 -11.48 3.02
CA ARG A 149 -39.54 -12.80 3.46
C ARG A 149 -40.56 -12.70 4.61
N SER A 150 -40.33 -11.79 5.56
CA SER A 150 -41.25 -11.49 6.67
C SER A 150 -42.61 -10.98 6.17
N ARG A 151 -42.60 -10.06 5.19
CA ARG A 151 -43.82 -9.46 4.63
C ARG A 151 -44.74 -10.42 3.87
N ARG A 152 -44.20 -11.54 3.39
CA ARG A 152 -44.92 -12.57 2.62
C ARG A 152 -45.49 -13.70 3.52
N ALA A 153 -45.05 -13.77 4.77
CA ALA A 153 -45.57 -14.72 5.77
C ALA A 153 -46.78 -14.17 6.56
N SER A 154 -47.07 -12.87 6.39
CA SER A 154 -48.15 -12.14 7.09
C SER A 154 -49.34 -11.79 6.17
N SER A 155 -49.37 -12.30 4.94
CA SER A 155 -50.45 -12.14 3.94
C SER A 155 -51.04 -13.50 3.60
#